data_AF-A0A450ZDK3-F1
#
_entry.id   AF-A0A450ZDK3-F1
#
_cell.length_a   1.000
_cell.length_b   1.000
_cell.length_c   1.000
_cell.angle_alpha   90.00
_cell.angle_beta   90.00
_cell.angle_gamma   90.00
#
_symmetry.space_group_name_H-M   'P 1'
#
loop_
_entity.id
_entity.type
_entity.pdbx_description
1 polymer ?
#
loop_
_entity_poly.entity_id
_entity_poly.type
_entity_poly.pdbx_seq_one_letter_code
_entity_poly.pdbx_strand_id
1 'polypeptide(L)'
;MATLNETLDRARFQDAKRRKNLILGLSVAVILCGVLIVGISFPDFFATSLYSSSYQASSPHSSSPRAIPKQAEKLPVITDESAREQFKERLGQYENGMEPRLQTANLAAWNRDASFEIRDLKRQSIAHFQAGDYTSALAGIQELEGKTAVVLVEKGRIFQEESDKAIAALDNLQYEEARLHIEKALSVDPESLDAIDIQRKIEALPGILPLLEAAKVARSENNIQKEHDLLRQVLQMAPDRQEVVSRVGELSRILADRAFGKHISDGLSNIGKRQAREARHHYEAARKIYPSRQEVSSLLEQLLTLEKSIRVERAIRHANDAIRRDDWRKAKRYFSQAEKDAPDDGRVVSGLKRTGEILFLKKNLAQYAADPYRLNSNNIRSRVETLLSRANAVSEYSFSLRQQAEKIADLIVKINTKVPVYVISDNKTYVQVRGVGKVGTVSRKKIRIKPGRYTFEGMRDGFRSKLIKVTVPYDRTDFSIQVICDEPIR
;
A
#
# COMPACT_ATOMS: atom_id res chain seq x y z
N MET A 1 42.17 13.80 -20.38
CA MET A 1 41.70 14.67 -19.27
C MET A 1 40.94 15.90 -19.77
N ALA A 2 41.42 16.63 -20.80
CA ALA A 2 40.75 17.84 -21.32
C ALA A 2 39.36 17.59 -21.96
N THR A 3 39.12 16.44 -22.57
CA THR A 3 37.87 16.13 -23.31
C THR A 3 36.69 15.72 -22.41
N LEU A 4 36.96 15.25 -21.19
CA LEU A 4 35.91 14.81 -20.25
C LEU A 4 35.29 16.00 -19.51
N ASN A 5 36.07 17.05 -19.24
CA ASN A 5 35.56 18.26 -18.59
C ASN A 5 34.67 19.08 -19.53
N GLU A 6 35.02 19.15 -20.82
CA GLU A 6 34.23 19.92 -21.80
C GLU A 6 32.83 19.28 -22.05
N THR A 7 32.73 17.96 -21.93
CA THR A 7 31.46 17.23 -22.07
C THR A 7 30.58 17.35 -20.82
N LEU A 8 31.17 17.40 -19.63
CA LEU A 8 30.47 17.64 -18.37
C LEU A 8 29.94 19.08 -18.25
N ASP A 9 30.69 20.08 -18.71
CA ASP A 9 30.25 21.47 -18.66
C ASP A 9 29.15 21.77 -19.67
N ARG A 10 29.18 21.16 -20.87
CA ARG A 10 28.07 21.25 -21.83
C ARG A 10 26.79 20.61 -21.30
N ALA A 11 26.89 19.49 -20.58
CA ALA A 11 25.72 18.85 -19.96
C ALA A 11 25.11 19.72 -18.85
N ARG A 12 25.94 20.33 -18.00
CA ARG A 12 25.49 21.25 -16.94
C ARG A 12 24.81 22.52 -17.49
N PHE A 13 25.32 23.07 -18.60
CA PHE A 13 24.70 24.22 -19.26
C PHE A 13 23.34 23.88 -19.90
N GLN A 14 23.20 22.68 -20.47
CA GLN A 14 21.92 22.24 -21.04
C GLN A 14 20.85 21.97 -19.97
N ASP A 15 21.23 21.41 -18.82
CA ASP A 15 20.32 21.22 -17.68
C ASP A 15 19.90 22.55 -17.03
N ALA A 16 20.81 23.51 -16.91
CA ALA A 16 20.49 24.84 -16.42
C ALA A 16 19.50 25.58 -17.35
N LYS A 17 19.66 25.43 -18.67
CA LYS A 17 18.76 26.03 -19.67
C LYS A 17 17.37 25.36 -19.67
N ARG A 18 17.31 24.02 -19.52
CA ARG A 18 16.05 23.29 -19.36
C ARG A 18 15.30 23.70 -18.08
N ARG A 19 16.00 23.83 -16.94
CA ARG A 19 15.38 24.31 -15.69
C ARG A 19 14.87 25.74 -15.79
N LYS A 20 15.61 26.65 -16.46
CA LYS A 20 15.13 28.03 -16.70
C LYS A 20 13.86 28.06 -17.56
N ASN A 21 13.81 27.28 -18.63
CA ASN A 21 12.62 27.22 -19.50
C ASN A 21 11.41 26.56 -18.82
N LEU A 22 11.65 25.59 -17.92
CA LEU A 22 10.58 24.94 -17.14
C LEU A 22 10.00 25.87 -16.06
N ILE A 23 10.85 26.67 -15.40
CA ILE A 23 10.42 27.69 -14.43
C ILE A 23 9.66 28.83 -15.14
N LEU A 24 10.12 29.28 -16.31
CA LEU A 24 9.44 30.31 -17.09
C LEU A 24 8.07 29.85 -17.61
N GLY A 25 7.96 28.59 -18.04
CA GLY A 25 6.69 27.99 -18.48
C GLY A 25 5.68 27.82 -17.34
N LEU A 26 6.14 27.44 -16.14
CA LEU A 26 5.29 27.34 -14.95
C LEU A 26 4.79 28.71 -14.47
N SER A 27 5.61 29.77 -14.55
CA SER A 27 5.17 31.13 -14.20
C SER A 27 4.10 31.69 -15.14
N VAL A 28 4.17 31.41 -16.45
CA VAL A 28 3.15 31.87 -17.41
C VAL A 28 1.83 31.11 -17.23
N ALA A 29 1.87 29.81 -16.91
CA ALA A 29 0.67 29.02 -16.63
C ALA A 29 -0.06 29.46 -15.33
N VAL A 30 0.69 29.81 -14.28
CA VAL A 30 0.11 30.32 -13.02
C VAL A 30 -0.50 31.71 -13.20
N ILE A 31 0.09 32.58 -14.02
CA ILE A 31 -0.48 33.91 -14.33
C ILE A 31 -1.75 33.77 -15.21
N LEU A 32 -1.78 32.84 -16.18
CA LEU A 32 -2.98 32.60 -17.01
C LEU A 32 -4.14 32.00 -16.21
N CYS A 33 -3.86 31.12 -15.23
CA CYS A 33 -4.87 30.59 -14.32
C CYS A 33 -5.33 31.62 -13.26
N GLY A 34 -4.46 32.55 -12.85
CA GLY A 34 -4.85 33.65 -11.95
C GLY A 34 -5.80 34.66 -12.59
N VAL A 35 -5.62 34.97 -13.88
CA VAL A 35 -6.52 35.90 -14.60
C VAL A 35 -7.89 35.29 -14.91
N LEU A 36 -7.98 33.96 -15.03
CA LEU A 36 -9.25 33.25 -15.21
C LEU A 36 -10.08 33.07 -13.92
N ILE A 37 -9.47 33.20 -12.74
CA ILE A 37 -10.16 33.02 -11.45
C ILE A 37 -10.58 34.36 -10.82
N VAL A 38 -10.03 35.50 -11.26
CA VAL A 38 -10.43 36.84 -10.79
C VAL A 38 -11.58 37.45 -11.62
N GLY A 39 -11.98 36.81 -12.73
CA GLY A 39 -13.08 37.28 -13.59
C GLY A 39 -14.49 36.86 -13.19
N ILE A 40 -14.67 36.05 -12.14
CA ILE A 40 -15.99 35.56 -11.72
C ILE A 40 -16.06 35.54 -10.21
N SER A 41 -16.39 36.68 -9.59
CA SER A 41 -17.14 36.79 -8.31
C SER A 41 -17.15 38.23 -7.80
N PHE A 42 -18.16 39.00 -8.19
CA PHE A 42 -18.74 40.04 -7.35
C PHE A 42 -20.27 39.94 -7.51
N PRO A 43 -21.05 39.74 -6.43
CA PRO A 43 -22.48 39.94 -6.46
C PRO A 43 -22.78 41.42 -6.18
N ASP A 44 -23.36 42.11 -7.16
CA ASP A 44 -24.00 43.40 -6.93
C ASP A 44 -25.28 43.19 -6.12
N PHE A 45 -25.22 43.68 -4.89
CA PHE A 45 -26.31 43.88 -3.97
C PHE A 45 -26.87 45.30 -4.23
N PHE A 46 -28.20 45.43 -4.22
CA PHE A 46 -29.05 46.64 -4.42
C PHE A 46 -29.44 47.04 -5.86
N ALA A 47 -30.61 46.55 -6.28
CA ALA A 47 -31.57 47.39 -7.01
C ALA A 47 -32.99 46.96 -6.64
N THR A 48 -33.67 47.87 -5.94
CA THR A 48 -35.07 47.91 -5.57
C THR A 48 -35.97 47.55 -6.76
N SER A 49 -36.78 46.49 -6.66
CA SER A 49 -37.94 46.32 -7.52
C SER A 49 -39.21 46.43 -6.69
N LEU A 50 -39.89 47.56 -6.89
CA LEU A 50 -41.31 47.70 -6.64
C LEU A 50 -42.01 46.73 -7.59
N TYR A 51 -42.58 45.65 -7.06
CA TYR A 51 -43.65 44.91 -7.71
C TYR A 51 -44.91 45.04 -6.86
N SER A 52 -45.66 46.08 -7.20
CA SER A 52 -47.11 46.14 -7.07
C SER A 52 -47.74 44.94 -7.76
N SER A 53 -48.39 44.05 -7.00
CA SER A 53 -49.46 43.22 -7.52
C SER A 53 -50.79 43.86 -7.17
N SER A 54 -51.24 44.70 -8.08
CA SER A 54 -52.64 45.08 -8.24
C SER A 54 -53.46 43.86 -8.63
N TYR A 55 -54.29 43.34 -7.72
CA TYR A 55 -55.46 42.57 -8.11
C TYR A 55 -56.63 43.55 -8.28
N GLN A 56 -56.79 43.98 -9.52
CA GLN A 56 -57.90 44.81 -9.96
C GLN A 56 -59.07 43.89 -10.31
N ALA A 57 -60.19 44.15 -9.66
CA ALA A 57 -61.46 43.51 -9.89
C ALA A 57 -61.95 43.73 -11.33
N SER A 58 -62.45 42.66 -11.94
CA SER A 58 -63.27 42.72 -13.14
C SER A 58 -64.63 42.09 -12.83
N SER A 59 -65.65 42.95 -12.76
CA SER A 59 -67.04 42.57 -13.02
C SER A 59 -67.23 42.48 -14.55
N PRO A 60 -68.18 41.66 -15.05
CA PRO A 60 -69.49 42.24 -15.29
C PRO A 60 -70.71 41.31 -15.01
N HIS A 61 -71.75 41.99 -14.53
CA HIS A 61 -73.19 41.80 -14.65
C HIS A 61 -73.81 40.38 -14.73
N SER A 62 -74.73 40.12 -13.78
CA SER A 62 -76.17 40.00 -14.13
C SER A 62 -77.08 40.03 -12.89
N SER A 63 -78.06 40.94 -12.97
CA SER A 63 -79.42 40.89 -12.40
C SER A 63 -79.65 40.46 -10.94
N SER A 64 -80.02 41.47 -10.16
CA SER A 64 -80.86 41.36 -8.97
C SER A 64 -82.14 40.55 -9.21
N PRO A 65 -82.56 39.73 -8.22
CA PRO A 65 -83.96 39.68 -7.84
C PRO A 65 -84.15 40.20 -6.41
N ARG A 66 -84.87 41.31 -6.35
CA ARG A 66 -85.88 41.72 -5.37
C ARG A 66 -85.99 40.88 -4.09
N ALA A 67 -85.84 41.58 -2.97
CA ALA A 67 -86.11 41.16 -1.61
C ALA A 67 -87.48 40.48 -1.43
N ILE A 68 -87.45 39.35 -0.73
CA ILE A 68 -88.55 38.81 0.06
C ILE A 68 -88.05 38.85 1.52
N PRO A 69 -88.82 39.39 2.49
CA PRO A 69 -88.37 39.43 3.87
C PRO A 69 -88.41 38.02 4.45
N LYS A 70 -87.25 37.40 4.66
CA LYS A 70 -87.16 36.21 5.51
C LYS A 70 -87.34 36.69 6.96
N GLN A 71 -88.51 36.34 7.49
CA GLN A 71 -88.84 36.22 8.90
C GLN A 71 -87.60 35.93 9.76
N ALA A 72 -87.49 36.68 10.86
CA ALA A 72 -86.67 36.31 12.00
C ALA A 72 -87.00 34.86 12.39
N GLU A 73 -86.10 33.95 12.03
CA GLU A 73 -86.11 32.58 12.50
C GLU A 73 -85.90 32.66 14.01
N LYS A 74 -86.97 32.40 14.76
CA LYS A 74 -86.92 32.25 16.21
C LYS A 74 -85.79 31.28 16.54
N LEU A 75 -84.79 31.74 17.30
CA LEU A 75 -83.87 30.87 18.01
C LEU A 75 -84.68 29.70 18.61
N PRO A 76 -84.24 28.44 18.44
CA PRO A 76 -84.94 27.33 19.06
C PRO A 76 -84.97 27.60 20.56
N VAL A 77 -86.17 27.64 21.15
CA VAL A 77 -86.31 27.63 22.60
C VAL A 77 -85.63 26.33 23.05
N ILE A 78 -84.46 26.45 23.66
CA ILE A 78 -83.76 25.31 24.24
C ILE A 78 -84.71 24.74 25.28
N THR A 79 -85.33 23.60 24.98
CA THR A 79 -86.09 22.86 25.97
C THR A 79 -85.09 22.23 26.94
N ASP A 80 -85.53 22.05 28.19
CA ASP A 80 -84.71 21.46 29.25
C ASP A 80 -84.10 20.10 28.84
N GLU A 81 -84.85 19.31 28.06
CA GLU A 81 -84.41 18.02 27.50
C GLU A 81 -83.37 18.17 26.37
N SER A 82 -83.48 19.20 25.53
CA SER A 82 -82.48 19.49 24.49
C SER A 82 -81.17 20.01 25.08
N ALA A 83 -81.23 20.85 26.12
CA ALA A 83 -80.04 21.31 26.85
C ALA A 83 -79.27 20.14 27.46
N ARG A 84 -80.01 19.18 28.04
CA ARG A 84 -79.46 17.99 28.69
C ARG A 84 -78.66 17.11 27.73
N GLU A 85 -79.18 16.81 26.54
CA GLU A 85 -78.47 15.95 25.58
C GLU A 85 -77.27 16.67 24.94
N GLN A 86 -77.40 17.97 24.61
CA GLN A 86 -76.28 18.76 24.11
C GLN A 86 -75.15 18.89 25.12
N PHE A 87 -75.47 19.04 26.41
CA PHE A 87 -74.45 19.06 27.46
C PHE A 87 -73.67 17.75 27.52
N LYS A 88 -74.34 16.59 27.52
CA LYS A 88 -73.68 15.28 27.58
C LYS A 88 -72.76 15.05 26.40
N GLU A 89 -73.22 15.39 25.20
CA GLU A 89 -72.42 15.27 23.97
C GLU A 89 -71.15 16.13 24.08
N ARG A 90 -71.31 17.41 24.44
CA ARG A 90 -70.21 18.37 24.56
C ARG A 90 -69.23 18.01 25.67
N LEU A 91 -69.71 17.56 26.82
CA LEU A 91 -68.86 17.04 27.88
C LEU A 91 -68.06 15.83 27.37
N GLY A 92 -68.70 14.88 26.70
CA GLY A 92 -68.01 13.74 26.09
C GLY A 92 -66.94 14.15 25.06
N GLN A 93 -67.24 15.14 24.21
CA GLN A 93 -66.26 15.69 23.25
C GLN A 93 -65.10 16.40 23.96
N TYR A 94 -65.39 17.14 25.04
CA TYR A 94 -64.38 17.82 25.85
C TYR A 94 -63.42 16.82 26.50
N GLU A 95 -63.95 15.82 27.20
CA GLU A 95 -63.18 14.83 27.95
C GLU A 95 -62.33 13.93 27.04
N ASN A 96 -62.83 13.61 25.84
CA ASN A 96 -62.12 12.77 24.87
C ASN A 96 -61.19 13.56 23.93
N GLY A 97 -61.34 14.90 23.86
CA GLY A 97 -60.63 15.73 22.87
C GLY A 97 -59.77 16.82 23.48
N MET A 98 -60.36 17.73 24.24
CA MET A 98 -59.67 18.91 24.78
C MET A 98 -58.92 18.61 26.07
N GLU A 99 -59.50 17.80 26.96
CA GLU A 99 -58.93 17.51 28.28
C GLU A 99 -57.58 16.79 28.21
N PRO A 100 -57.36 15.76 27.36
CA PRO A 100 -56.04 15.13 27.25
C PRO A 100 -54.97 16.09 26.74
N ARG A 101 -55.32 16.98 25.79
CA ARG A 101 -54.40 18.02 25.28
C ARG A 101 -54.07 19.07 26.34
N LEU A 102 -55.00 19.31 27.27
CA LEU A 102 -54.80 20.21 28.40
C LEU A 102 -53.93 19.57 29.49
N GLN A 103 -54.05 18.26 29.70
CA GLN A 103 -53.19 17.52 30.62
C GLN A 103 -51.73 17.56 30.19
N THR A 104 -51.45 17.41 28.88
CA THR A 104 -50.09 17.57 28.33
C THR A 104 -49.63 19.03 28.25
N ALA A 105 -50.51 20.00 28.54
CA ALA A 105 -50.15 21.41 28.52
C ALA A 105 -49.38 21.86 29.77
N ASN A 106 -49.29 21.07 30.84
CA ASN A 106 -48.56 21.47 32.05
C ASN A 106 -48.93 22.87 32.59
N LEU A 107 -50.22 23.22 32.58
CA LEU A 107 -50.69 24.58 32.91
C LEU A 107 -50.24 25.07 34.30
N ALA A 108 -50.02 24.16 35.25
CA ALA A 108 -49.52 24.53 36.57
C ALA A 108 -48.15 25.23 36.55
N ALA A 109 -47.34 24.98 35.51
CA ALA A 109 -46.01 25.55 35.35
C ALA A 109 -46.02 26.96 34.74
N TRP A 110 -46.95 27.27 33.84
CA TRP A 110 -46.92 28.51 33.06
C TRP A 110 -48.22 29.33 33.05
N ASN A 111 -49.35 28.75 33.47
CA ASN A 111 -50.65 29.44 33.54
C ASN A 111 -51.55 28.88 34.67
N ARG A 112 -51.17 29.17 35.92
CA ARG A 112 -51.87 28.68 37.12
C ARG A 112 -53.31 29.16 37.23
N ASP A 113 -53.57 30.40 36.81
CA ASP A 113 -54.89 31.01 36.87
C ASP A 113 -55.85 30.29 35.91
N ALA A 114 -55.44 30.08 34.64
CA ALA A 114 -56.24 29.30 33.70
C ALA A 114 -56.43 27.85 34.17
N SER A 115 -55.42 27.23 34.80
CA SER A 115 -55.54 25.89 35.39
C SER A 115 -56.59 25.84 36.51
N PHE A 116 -56.69 26.89 37.33
CA PHE A 116 -57.73 27.00 38.35
C PHE A 116 -59.10 27.24 37.71
N GLU A 117 -59.22 28.24 36.83
CA GLU A 117 -60.48 28.61 36.19
C GLU A 117 -61.10 27.46 35.37
N ILE A 118 -60.29 26.75 34.58
CA ILE A 118 -60.78 25.61 33.77
C ILE A 118 -61.29 24.48 34.68
N ARG A 119 -60.55 24.16 35.75
CA ARG A 119 -61.01 23.14 36.72
C ARG A 119 -62.31 23.57 37.40
N ASP A 120 -62.43 24.86 37.72
CA ASP A 120 -63.59 25.36 38.42
C ASP A 120 -64.84 25.44 37.52
N LEU A 121 -64.69 25.92 36.28
CA LEU A 121 -65.75 25.88 35.27
C LEU A 121 -66.25 24.47 35.00
N LYS A 122 -65.34 23.48 34.87
CA LYS A 122 -65.73 22.07 34.72
C LYS A 122 -66.56 21.60 35.93
N ARG A 123 -66.12 21.91 37.15
CA ARG A 123 -66.81 21.55 38.39
C ARG A 123 -68.20 22.19 38.48
N GLN A 124 -68.31 23.49 38.24
CA GLN A 124 -69.56 24.25 38.30
C GLN A 124 -70.55 23.75 37.25
N SER A 125 -70.09 23.53 36.02
CA SER A 125 -70.91 23.03 34.91
C SER A 125 -71.52 21.65 35.21
N ILE A 126 -70.73 20.74 35.79
CA ILE A 126 -71.23 19.42 36.26
C ILE A 126 -72.21 19.58 37.44
N ALA A 127 -71.97 20.51 38.36
CA ALA A 127 -72.87 20.75 39.49
C ALA A 127 -74.24 21.28 39.05
N HIS A 128 -74.29 22.21 38.08
CA HIS A 128 -75.55 22.68 37.48
C HIS A 128 -76.31 21.54 36.81
N PHE A 129 -75.62 20.64 36.10
CA PHE A 129 -76.23 19.47 35.49
C PHE A 129 -76.84 18.52 36.54
N GLN A 130 -76.14 18.27 37.65
CA GLN A 130 -76.63 17.44 38.76
C GLN A 130 -77.83 18.05 39.48
N ALA A 131 -77.92 19.38 39.52
CA ALA A 131 -79.03 20.12 40.12
C ALA A 131 -80.28 20.21 39.21
N GLY A 132 -80.20 19.70 37.98
CA GLY A 132 -81.27 19.78 36.98
C GLY A 132 -81.35 21.13 36.24
N ASP A 133 -80.37 22.01 36.42
CA ASP A 133 -80.26 23.28 35.68
C ASP A 133 -79.46 23.06 34.38
N TYR A 134 -80.09 22.43 33.41
CA TYR A 134 -79.42 22.03 32.17
C TYR A 134 -79.04 23.23 31.28
N THR A 135 -79.76 24.36 31.39
CA THR A 135 -79.43 25.57 30.63
C THR A 135 -78.11 26.18 31.14
N SER A 136 -77.94 26.31 32.46
CA SER A 136 -76.67 26.79 33.03
C SER A 136 -75.53 25.80 32.83
N ALA A 137 -75.79 24.49 32.88
CA ALA A 137 -74.79 23.48 32.55
C ALA A 137 -74.30 23.58 31.09
N LEU A 138 -75.22 23.76 30.14
CA LEU A 138 -74.87 23.93 28.73
C LEU A 138 -74.07 25.22 28.49
N ALA A 139 -74.43 26.33 29.15
CA ALA A 139 -73.65 27.57 29.09
C ALA A 139 -72.25 27.39 29.71
N GLY A 140 -72.16 26.71 30.86
CA GLY A 140 -70.90 26.45 31.55
C GLY A 140 -69.94 25.56 30.75
N ILE A 141 -70.43 24.53 30.04
CA ILE A 141 -69.58 23.71 29.16
C ILE A 141 -69.14 24.49 27.91
N GLN A 142 -69.98 25.38 27.36
CA GLN A 142 -69.60 26.28 26.26
C GLN A 142 -68.49 27.25 26.68
N GLU A 143 -68.59 27.82 27.88
CA GLU A 143 -67.54 28.69 28.44
C GLU A 143 -66.25 27.90 28.70
N LEU A 144 -66.34 26.69 29.27
CA LEU A 144 -65.19 25.80 29.49
C LEU A 144 -64.44 25.51 28.19
N GLU A 145 -65.15 25.14 27.13
CA GLU A 145 -64.57 24.90 25.80
C GLU A 145 -63.91 26.16 25.23
N GLY A 146 -64.58 27.32 25.33
CA GLY A 146 -64.04 28.59 24.85
C GLY A 146 -62.74 28.96 25.56
N LYS A 147 -62.70 28.88 26.89
CA LYS A 147 -61.48 29.14 27.67
C LYS A 147 -60.38 28.12 27.37
N THR A 148 -60.73 26.83 27.26
CA THR A 148 -59.76 25.77 26.95
C THR A 148 -59.16 25.96 25.55
N ALA A 149 -59.96 26.33 24.55
CA ALA A 149 -59.49 26.61 23.20
C ALA A 149 -58.48 27.78 23.16
N VAL A 150 -58.78 28.88 23.86
CA VAL A 150 -57.86 30.03 23.98
C VAL A 150 -56.54 29.61 24.61
N VAL A 151 -56.58 28.83 25.69
CA VAL A 151 -55.36 28.34 26.37
C VAL A 151 -54.54 27.41 25.49
N LEU A 152 -55.18 26.53 24.71
CA LEU A 152 -54.47 25.63 23.78
C LEU A 152 -53.84 26.40 22.61
N VAL A 153 -54.47 27.46 22.11
CA VAL A 153 -53.87 28.35 21.09
C VAL A 153 -52.66 29.07 21.67
N GLU A 154 -52.78 29.60 22.89
CA GLU A 154 -51.69 30.29 23.57
C GLU A 154 -50.50 29.36 23.88
N LYS A 155 -50.77 28.10 24.31
CA LYS A 155 -49.74 27.06 24.43
C LYS A 155 -48.96 26.93 23.12
N GLY A 156 -49.67 26.75 21.99
CA GLY A 156 -49.04 26.56 20.69
C GLY A 156 -48.20 27.76 20.26
N ARG A 157 -48.68 28.98 20.51
CA ARG A 157 -47.95 30.23 20.24
C ARG A 157 -46.67 30.33 21.06
N ILE A 158 -46.75 30.13 22.38
CA ILE A 158 -45.58 30.16 23.27
C ILE A 158 -44.57 29.08 22.86
N PHE A 159 -45.03 27.86 22.60
CA PHE A 159 -44.14 26.77 22.20
C PHE A 159 -43.36 27.10 20.93
N GLN A 160 -44.04 27.59 19.89
CA GLN A 160 -43.41 27.96 18.61
C GLN A 160 -42.42 29.12 18.80
N GLU A 161 -42.87 30.23 19.40
CA GLU A 161 -42.02 31.41 19.58
C GLU A 161 -40.75 31.12 20.39
N GLU A 162 -40.87 30.33 21.46
CA GLU A 162 -39.74 30.01 22.32
C GLU A 162 -38.85 28.93 21.69
N SER A 163 -39.41 27.98 20.92
CA SER A 163 -38.60 27.04 20.13
C SER A 163 -37.79 27.75 19.05
N ASP A 164 -38.39 28.69 18.32
CA ASP A 164 -37.70 29.46 17.28
C ASP A 164 -36.55 30.30 17.85
N LYS A 165 -36.78 30.95 19.01
CA LYS A 165 -35.72 31.68 19.71
C LYS A 165 -34.61 30.75 20.21
N ALA A 166 -34.96 29.58 20.72
CA ALA A 166 -33.99 28.59 21.16
C ALA A 166 -33.11 28.10 20.00
N ILE A 167 -33.71 27.83 18.84
CA ILE A 167 -33.01 27.43 17.61
C ILE A 167 -32.09 28.56 17.15
N ALA A 168 -32.58 29.79 17.07
CA ALA A 168 -31.77 30.93 16.65
C ALA A 168 -30.56 31.16 17.58
N ALA A 169 -30.77 31.05 18.90
CA ALA A 169 -29.68 31.16 19.87
C ALA A 169 -28.70 29.97 19.78
N LEU A 170 -29.19 28.75 19.53
CA LEU A 170 -28.36 27.56 19.30
C LEU A 170 -27.46 27.72 18.05
N ASP A 171 -28.02 28.24 16.95
CA ASP A 171 -27.30 28.50 15.71
C ASP A 171 -26.20 29.56 15.90
N ASN A 172 -26.48 30.57 16.72
CA ASN A 172 -25.52 31.61 17.11
C ASN A 172 -24.58 31.19 18.26
N LEU A 173 -24.66 29.93 18.72
CA LEU A 173 -23.85 29.37 19.81
C LEU A 173 -24.01 30.08 21.17
N GLN A 174 -25.16 30.71 21.41
CA GLN A 174 -25.48 31.45 22.62
C GLN A 174 -26.14 30.53 23.67
N TYR A 175 -25.32 29.76 24.41
CA TYR A 175 -25.80 28.73 25.34
C TYR A 175 -26.87 29.21 26.34
N GLU A 176 -26.62 30.31 27.05
CA GLU A 176 -27.55 30.77 28.10
C GLU A 176 -28.90 31.24 27.53
N GLU A 177 -28.89 31.90 26.37
CA GLU A 177 -30.10 32.36 25.68
C GLU A 177 -30.89 31.17 25.10
N ALA A 178 -30.18 30.23 24.47
CA ALA A 178 -30.80 29.02 23.94
C ALA A 178 -31.43 28.18 25.06
N ARG A 179 -30.71 28.02 26.18
CA ARG A 179 -31.21 27.28 27.36
C ARG A 179 -32.47 27.93 27.93
N LEU A 180 -32.48 29.26 28.11
CA LEU A 180 -33.64 29.99 28.61
C LEU A 180 -34.89 29.73 27.76
N HIS A 181 -34.75 29.83 26.43
CA HIS A 181 -35.88 29.70 25.52
C HIS A 181 -36.37 28.25 25.40
N ILE A 182 -35.46 27.26 25.37
CA ILE A 182 -35.88 25.86 25.29
C ILE A 182 -36.54 25.38 26.58
N GLU A 183 -36.07 25.83 27.75
CA GLU A 183 -36.73 25.56 29.03
C GLU A 183 -38.16 26.10 29.05
N LYS A 184 -38.39 27.29 28.48
CA LYS A 184 -39.73 27.87 28.36
C LYS A 184 -40.62 27.11 27.37
N ALA A 185 -40.10 26.67 26.23
CA ALA A 185 -40.83 25.81 25.29
C ALA A 185 -41.23 24.47 25.95
N LEU A 186 -40.30 23.81 26.65
CA LEU A 186 -40.56 22.56 27.37
C LEU A 186 -41.47 22.76 28.59
N SER A 187 -41.56 23.97 29.16
CA SER A 187 -42.50 24.25 30.24
C SER A 187 -43.97 24.15 29.79
N VAL A 188 -44.26 24.46 28.52
CA VAL A 188 -45.62 24.43 27.94
C VAL A 188 -45.91 23.12 27.18
N ASP A 189 -44.87 22.43 26.68
CA ASP A 189 -44.99 21.13 26.02
C ASP A 189 -43.81 20.18 26.37
N PRO A 190 -43.84 19.54 27.56
CA PRO A 190 -42.71 18.75 28.07
C PRO A 190 -42.40 17.47 27.27
N GLU A 191 -43.35 16.98 26.49
CA GLU A 191 -43.25 15.71 25.75
C GLU A 191 -42.81 15.91 24.29
N SER A 192 -42.53 17.14 23.88
CA SER A 192 -42.11 17.44 22.51
C SER A 192 -40.72 16.86 22.21
N LEU A 193 -40.68 15.83 21.37
CA LEU A 193 -39.44 15.17 20.96
C LEU A 193 -38.46 16.12 20.27
N ASP A 194 -38.98 17.07 19.48
CA ASP A 194 -38.17 18.08 18.79
C ASP A 194 -37.52 19.03 19.80
N ALA A 195 -38.27 19.50 20.80
CA ALA A 195 -37.74 20.37 21.84
C ALA A 195 -36.71 19.65 22.73
N ILE A 196 -36.93 18.37 23.02
CA ILE A 196 -35.97 17.52 23.75
C ILE A 196 -34.67 17.33 22.93
N ASP A 197 -34.75 17.18 21.61
CA ASP A 197 -33.57 17.11 20.75
C ASP A 197 -32.79 18.44 20.72
N ILE A 198 -33.51 19.56 20.60
CA ILE A 198 -32.93 20.91 20.66
C ILE A 198 -32.24 21.13 22.02
N GLN A 199 -32.89 20.77 23.12
CA GLN A 199 -32.32 20.85 24.47
C GLN A 199 -31.01 20.07 24.56
N ARG A 200 -30.97 18.83 24.07
CA ARG A 200 -29.76 18.01 24.06
C ARG A 200 -28.62 18.67 23.29
N LYS A 201 -28.91 19.31 22.16
CA LYS A 201 -27.90 20.06 21.36
C LYS A 201 -27.39 21.29 22.09
N ILE A 202 -28.28 22.00 22.79
CA ILE A 202 -27.93 23.16 23.63
C ILE A 202 -27.03 22.72 24.79
N GLU A 203 -27.36 21.62 25.47
CA GLU A 203 -26.59 21.09 26.59
C GLU A 203 -25.17 20.63 26.19
N ALA A 204 -24.94 20.31 24.91
CA ALA A 204 -23.60 20.03 24.39
C ALA A 204 -22.74 21.30 24.19
N LEU A 205 -23.33 22.49 24.09
CA LEU A 205 -22.61 23.74 23.78
C LEU A 205 -21.45 24.05 24.75
N PRO A 206 -21.61 23.96 26.09
CA PRO A 206 -20.53 24.28 27.02
C PRO A 206 -19.29 23.40 26.83
N GLY A 207 -19.48 22.14 26.41
CA GLY A 207 -18.38 21.21 26.13
C GLY A 207 -17.67 21.51 24.81
N ILE A 208 -18.41 21.92 23.76
CA ILE A 208 -17.83 22.14 22.43
C ILE A 208 -17.28 23.55 22.21
N LEU A 209 -17.82 24.57 22.88
CA LEU A 209 -17.43 25.98 22.69
C LEU A 209 -15.93 26.22 22.94
N PRO A 210 -15.31 25.73 24.04
CA PRO A 210 -13.87 25.87 24.25
C PRO A 210 -13.05 25.17 23.16
N LEU A 211 -13.52 24.02 22.66
CA LEU A 211 -12.84 23.27 21.60
C LEU A 211 -12.91 24.01 20.25
N LEU A 212 -14.06 24.60 19.93
CA LEU A 212 -14.24 25.42 18.73
C LEU A 212 -13.32 26.64 18.76
N GLU A 213 -13.21 27.31 19.91
CA GLU A 213 -12.32 28.45 20.06
C GLU A 213 -10.84 28.04 19.97
N ALA A 214 -10.45 26.96 20.66
CA ALA A 214 -9.11 26.41 20.54
C ALA A 214 -8.78 25.96 19.09
N ALA A 215 -9.77 25.45 18.34
CA ALA A 215 -9.61 25.09 16.94
C ALA A 215 -9.40 26.32 16.05
N LYS A 216 -10.10 27.44 16.30
CA LYS A 216 -9.84 28.72 15.62
C LYS A 216 -8.44 29.23 15.91
N VAL A 217 -7.98 29.16 17.16
CA VAL A 217 -6.60 29.50 17.52
C VAL A 217 -5.62 28.62 16.75
N ALA A 218 -5.81 27.30 16.76
CA ALA A 218 -4.96 26.36 16.01
C ALA A 218 -4.95 26.66 14.49
N ARG A 219 -6.09 27.06 13.91
CA ARG A 219 -6.18 27.52 12.53
C ARG A 219 -5.33 28.77 12.30
N SER A 220 -5.40 29.77 13.19
CA SER A 220 -4.60 31.00 13.10
C SER A 220 -3.09 30.72 13.22
N GLU A 221 -2.70 29.71 14.01
CA GLU A 221 -1.33 29.21 14.14
C GLU A 221 -0.88 28.35 12.94
N ASN A 222 -1.76 28.10 11.96
CA ASN A 222 -1.58 27.14 10.88
C ASN A 222 -1.24 25.72 11.37
N ASN A 223 -1.67 25.37 12.59
CA ASN A 223 -1.48 24.07 13.22
C ASN A 223 -2.63 23.13 12.82
N ILE A 224 -2.55 22.63 11.60
CA ILE A 224 -3.57 21.75 10.98
C ILE A 224 -3.87 20.51 11.82
N GLN A 225 -2.86 19.88 12.43
CA GLN A 225 -3.05 18.67 13.24
C GLN A 225 -3.88 18.99 14.49
N LYS A 226 -3.51 20.07 15.21
CA LYS A 226 -4.23 20.52 16.39
C LYS A 226 -5.66 20.95 16.06
N GLU A 227 -5.87 21.67 14.95
CA GLU A 227 -7.23 22.03 14.47
C GLU A 227 -8.06 20.76 14.21
N HIS A 228 -7.49 19.78 13.50
CA HIS A 228 -8.17 18.51 13.19
C HIS A 228 -8.56 17.73 14.45
N ASP A 229 -7.64 17.57 15.39
CA ASP A 229 -7.87 16.79 16.62
C ASP A 229 -8.91 17.44 17.54
N LEU A 230 -8.92 18.78 17.63
CA LEU A 230 -9.93 19.53 18.39
C LEU A 230 -11.32 19.42 17.75
N LEU A 231 -11.42 19.59 16.43
CA LEU A 231 -12.70 19.47 15.72
C LEU A 231 -13.23 18.03 15.72
N ARG A 232 -12.36 17.01 15.75
CA ARG A 232 -12.79 15.62 15.97
C ARG A 232 -13.40 15.40 17.36
N GLN A 233 -12.89 16.05 18.39
CA GLN A 233 -13.50 16.01 19.73
C GLN A 233 -14.87 16.71 19.74
N VAL A 234 -15.03 17.81 19.00
CA VAL A 234 -16.34 18.44 18.81
C VAL A 234 -17.35 17.45 18.22
N LEU A 235 -16.97 16.70 17.17
CA LEU A 235 -17.85 15.72 16.52
C LEU A 235 -18.21 14.51 17.40
N GLN A 236 -17.47 14.24 18.48
CA GLN A 236 -17.87 13.21 19.46
C GLN A 236 -19.07 13.64 20.30
N MET A 237 -19.26 14.95 20.49
CA MET A 237 -20.36 15.53 21.27
C MET A 237 -21.50 16.06 20.38
N ALA A 238 -21.17 16.57 19.20
CA ALA A 238 -22.11 17.16 18.24
C ALA A 238 -21.83 16.64 16.82
N PRO A 239 -22.22 15.38 16.50
CA PRO A 239 -21.88 14.72 15.25
C PRO A 239 -22.61 15.29 14.02
N ASP A 240 -23.68 16.04 14.21
CA ASP A 240 -24.56 16.59 13.18
C ASP A 240 -24.10 17.96 12.63
N ARG A 241 -23.04 18.55 13.19
CA ARG A 241 -22.48 19.84 12.75
C ARG A 241 -21.76 19.74 11.41
N GLN A 242 -22.50 19.96 10.32
CA GLN A 242 -22.03 19.80 8.93
C GLN A 242 -20.78 20.62 8.59
N GLU A 243 -20.64 21.84 9.12
CA GLU A 243 -19.45 22.67 8.91
C GLU A 243 -18.20 22.03 9.50
N VAL A 244 -18.31 21.46 10.71
CA VAL A 244 -17.22 20.77 11.40
C VAL A 244 -16.86 19.48 10.67
N VAL A 245 -17.86 18.70 10.24
CA VAL A 245 -17.65 17.49 9.41
C VAL A 245 -16.88 17.82 8.14
N SER A 246 -17.31 18.86 7.42
CA SER A 246 -16.67 19.30 6.18
C SER A 246 -15.22 19.73 6.41
N ARG A 247 -14.98 20.53 7.46
CA ARG A 247 -13.64 21.00 7.81
C ARG A 247 -12.71 19.86 8.24
N VAL A 248 -13.19 18.91 9.06
CA VAL A 248 -12.41 17.72 9.43
C VAL A 248 -12.07 16.90 8.20
N GLY A 249 -12.99 16.74 7.24
CA GLY A 249 -12.74 16.05 5.98
C GLY A 249 -11.68 16.76 5.11
N GLU A 250 -11.68 18.08 5.04
CA GLU A 250 -10.65 18.88 4.37
C GLU A 250 -9.28 18.71 5.05
N LEU A 251 -9.20 18.91 6.37
CA LEU A 251 -7.96 18.79 7.13
C LEU A 251 -7.38 17.38 7.06
N SER A 252 -8.24 16.36 7.09
CA SER A 252 -7.83 14.96 6.91
C SER A 252 -7.14 14.73 5.56
N ARG A 253 -7.69 15.30 4.48
CA ARG A 253 -7.07 15.22 3.15
C ARG A 253 -5.72 15.93 3.13
N ILE A 254 -5.61 17.13 3.70
CA ILE A 254 -4.35 17.87 3.76
C ILE A 254 -3.28 17.09 4.54
N LEU A 255 -3.65 16.51 5.69
CA LEU A 255 -2.72 15.70 6.50
C LEU A 255 -2.29 14.43 5.75
N ALA A 256 -3.22 13.76 5.07
CA ALA A 256 -2.91 12.62 4.23
C ALA A 256 -1.97 12.98 3.06
N ASP A 257 -2.22 14.09 2.37
CA ASP A 257 -1.35 14.60 1.30
C ASP A 257 0.06 14.93 1.79
N ARG A 258 0.18 15.58 2.96
CA ARG A 258 1.49 15.88 3.58
C ARG A 258 2.24 14.59 3.96
N ALA A 259 1.56 13.65 4.61
CA ALA A 259 2.15 12.38 5.00
C ALA A 259 2.59 11.57 3.77
N PHE A 260 1.74 11.52 2.74
CA PHE A 260 2.04 10.88 1.46
C PHE A 260 3.28 11.52 0.81
N GLY A 261 3.29 12.84 0.64
CA GLY A 261 4.41 13.56 0.03
C GLY A 261 5.72 13.35 0.78
N LYS A 262 5.67 13.30 2.12
CA LYS A 262 6.83 12.98 2.95
C LYS A 262 7.34 11.56 2.68
N HIS A 263 6.46 10.55 2.69
CA HIS A 263 6.87 9.18 2.39
C HIS A 263 7.45 9.02 0.97
N ILE A 264 6.88 9.69 -0.03
CA ILE A 264 7.46 9.70 -1.38
C ILE A 264 8.87 10.31 -1.37
N SER A 265 9.03 11.48 -0.74
CA SER A 265 10.33 12.17 -0.67
C SER A 265 11.39 11.35 0.07
N ASP A 266 11.05 10.82 1.24
CA ASP A 266 11.94 9.97 2.04
C ASP A 266 12.26 8.66 1.31
N GLY A 267 11.29 8.06 0.61
CA GLY A 267 11.51 6.89 -0.24
C GLY A 267 12.55 7.15 -1.33
N LEU A 268 12.42 8.25 -2.07
CA LEU A 268 13.39 8.66 -3.08
C LEU A 268 14.77 9.00 -2.48
N SER A 269 14.80 9.66 -1.33
CA SER A 269 16.05 9.97 -0.60
C SER A 269 16.79 8.68 -0.21
N ASN A 270 16.07 7.70 0.33
CA ASN A 270 16.62 6.39 0.68
C ASN A 270 17.09 5.61 -0.55
N ILE A 271 16.41 5.74 -1.70
CA ILE A 271 16.90 5.19 -2.98
C ILE A 271 18.24 5.82 -3.35
N GLY A 272 18.36 7.15 -3.28
CA GLY A 272 19.60 7.87 -3.52
C GLY A 272 20.75 7.44 -2.60
N LYS A 273 20.45 7.12 -1.34
CA LYS A 273 21.38 6.57 -0.34
C LYS A 273 21.63 5.06 -0.47
N ARG A 274 21.01 4.39 -1.45
CA ARG A 274 21.03 2.93 -1.66
C ARG A 274 20.49 2.12 -0.46
N GLN A 275 19.63 2.71 0.36
CA GLN A 275 18.98 2.11 1.53
C GLN A 275 17.65 1.43 1.14
N ALA A 276 17.74 0.30 0.42
CA ALA A 276 16.55 -0.35 -0.15
C ALA A 276 15.47 -0.77 0.87
N ARG A 277 15.86 -1.17 2.09
CA ARG A 277 14.91 -1.54 3.15
C ARG A 277 14.09 -0.35 3.62
N GLU A 278 14.74 0.78 3.89
CA GLU A 278 14.08 2.02 4.29
C GLU A 278 13.21 2.57 3.15
N ALA A 279 13.71 2.56 1.92
CA ALA A 279 12.92 2.95 0.74
C ALA A 279 11.65 2.11 0.59
N ARG A 280 11.72 0.79 0.85
CA ARG A 280 10.56 -0.11 0.85
C ARG A 280 9.56 0.23 1.94
N HIS A 281 10.02 0.53 3.15
CA HIS A 281 9.17 0.98 4.25
C HIS A 281 8.36 2.22 3.86
N HIS A 282 9.03 3.24 3.31
CA HIS A 282 8.36 4.47 2.87
C HIS A 282 7.41 4.24 1.68
N TYR A 283 7.78 3.38 0.72
CA TYR A 283 6.88 2.98 -0.36
C TYR A 283 5.58 2.34 0.17
N GLU A 284 5.69 1.41 1.12
CA GLU A 284 4.52 0.74 1.69
C GLU A 284 3.62 1.70 2.47
N ALA A 285 4.22 2.65 3.20
CA ALA A 285 3.48 3.69 3.90
C ALA A 285 2.76 4.65 2.93
N ALA A 286 3.42 5.11 1.86
CA ALA A 286 2.80 5.94 0.83
C ALA A 286 1.64 5.20 0.13
N ARG A 287 1.82 3.92 -0.22
CA ARG A 287 0.79 3.07 -0.85
C ARG A 287 -0.44 2.88 0.03
N LYS A 288 -0.28 2.79 1.35
CA LYS A 288 -1.40 2.68 2.29
C LYS A 288 -2.27 3.95 2.30
N ILE A 289 -1.69 5.12 2.05
CA ILE A 289 -2.42 6.39 2.02
C ILE A 289 -3.13 6.55 0.67
N TYR A 290 -2.38 6.47 -0.44
CA TYR A 290 -2.94 6.58 -1.79
C TYR A 290 -2.37 5.51 -2.72
N PRO A 291 -3.07 4.37 -2.92
CA PRO A 291 -2.53 3.25 -3.68
C PRO A 291 -2.44 3.51 -5.19
N SER A 292 -3.30 4.36 -5.74
CA SER A 292 -3.44 4.58 -7.18
C SER A 292 -2.69 5.80 -7.71
N ARG A 293 -1.89 6.47 -6.89
CA ARG A 293 -1.11 7.65 -7.31
C ARG A 293 0.13 7.24 -8.11
N GLN A 294 0.45 8.01 -9.15
CA GLN A 294 1.55 7.72 -10.07
C GLN A 294 2.92 7.75 -9.38
N GLU A 295 3.07 8.53 -8.32
CA GLU A 295 4.29 8.59 -7.53
C GLU A 295 4.59 7.26 -6.84
N VAL A 296 3.56 6.48 -6.49
CA VAL A 296 3.72 5.15 -5.87
C VAL A 296 4.25 4.14 -6.88
N SER A 297 3.72 4.13 -8.10
CA SER A 297 4.20 3.25 -9.17
C SER A 297 5.63 3.62 -9.57
N SER A 298 5.94 4.91 -9.73
CA SER A 298 7.29 5.39 -10.02
C SER A 298 8.30 5.06 -8.91
N LEU A 299 7.92 5.25 -7.63
CA LEU A 299 8.78 4.90 -6.50
C LEU A 299 9.06 3.39 -6.45
N LEU A 300 8.05 2.56 -6.73
CA LEU A 300 8.22 1.10 -6.78
C LEU A 300 9.21 0.69 -7.88
N GLU A 301 9.09 1.25 -9.08
CA GLU A 301 9.98 0.93 -10.20
C GLU A 301 11.45 1.23 -9.86
N GLN A 302 11.71 2.41 -9.28
CA GLN A 302 13.05 2.81 -8.85
C GLN A 302 13.56 1.91 -7.71
N LEU A 303 12.70 1.57 -6.75
CA LEU A 303 13.03 0.66 -5.66
C LEU A 303 13.42 -0.74 -6.17
N LEU A 304 12.63 -1.32 -7.08
CA LEU A 304 12.89 -2.63 -7.66
C LEU A 304 14.21 -2.63 -8.45
N THR A 305 14.48 -1.54 -9.18
CA THR A 305 15.75 -1.34 -9.89
C THR A 305 16.94 -1.30 -8.92
N LEU A 306 16.82 -0.58 -7.81
CA LEU A 306 17.86 -0.54 -6.77
C LEU A 306 18.07 -1.93 -6.12
N GLU A 307 17.00 -2.62 -5.76
CA GLU A 307 17.08 -3.96 -5.17
C GLU A 307 17.77 -4.96 -6.11
N LYS A 308 17.45 -4.90 -7.40
CA LYS A 308 18.12 -5.67 -8.46
C LYS A 308 19.62 -5.37 -8.49
N SER A 309 19.99 -4.10 -8.54
CA SER A 309 21.39 -3.65 -8.52
C SER A 309 22.15 -4.18 -7.28
N ILE A 310 21.56 -4.09 -6.09
CA ILE A 310 22.19 -4.59 -4.84
C ILE A 310 22.38 -6.11 -4.88
N ARG A 311 21.42 -6.88 -5.40
CA ARG A 311 21.54 -8.34 -5.54
C ARG A 311 22.67 -8.72 -6.50
N VAL A 312 22.76 -8.06 -7.66
CA VAL A 312 23.83 -8.27 -8.64
C VAL A 312 25.20 -7.98 -8.03
N GLU A 313 25.37 -6.83 -7.39
CA GLU A 313 26.63 -6.45 -6.76
C GLU A 313 27.05 -7.43 -5.67
N ARG A 314 26.09 -7.90 -4.85
CA ARG A 314 26.36 -8.90 -3.81
C ARG A 314 26.79 -10.23 -4.42
N ALA A 315 26.11 -10.70 -5.45
CA ALA A 315 26.45 -11.94 -6.14
C ALA A 315 27.84 -11.86 -6.77
N ILE A 316 28.19 -10.75 -7.43
CA ILE A 316 29.54 -10.53 -7.97
C ILE A 316 30.61 -10.53 -6.86
N ARG A 317 30.36 -9.87 -5.73
CA ARG A 317 31.29 -9.90 -4.58
C ARG A 317 31.52 -11.34 -4.10
N HIS A 318 30.46 -12.10 -3.89
CA HIS A 318 30.58 -13.51 -3.49
C HIS A 318 31.28 -14.39 -4.54
N ALA A 319 31.07 -14.11 -5.83
CA ALA A 319 31.80 -14.78 -6.90
C ALA A 319 33.31 -14.51 -6.81
N ASN A 320 33.69 -13.24 -6.60
CA ASN A 320 35.09 -12.86 -6.43
C ASN A 320 35.71 -13.44 -5.16
N ASP A 321 34.95 -13.55 -4.06
CA ASP A 321 35.40 -14.22 -2.85
C ASP A 321 35.67 -15.71 -3.08
N ALA A 322 34.81 -16.37 -3.86
CA ALA A 322 35.01 -17.76 -4.27
C ALA A 322 36.23 -17.92 -5.20
N ILE A 323 36.46 -16.98 -6.12
CA ILE A 323 37.68 -16.95 -6.96
C ILE A 323 38.94 -16.85 -6.10
N ARG A 324 38.97 -15.97 -5.09
CA ARG A 324 40.13 -15.84 -4.18
C ARG A 324 40.42 -17.11 -3.39
N ARG A 325 39.40 -17.97 -3.19
CA ARG A 325 39.52 -19.29 -2.56
C ARG A 325 39.71 -20.43 -3.58
N ASP A 326 39.89 -20.09 -4.86
CA ASP A 326 40.04 -21.01 -5.97
C ASP A 326 38.85 -21.99 -6.15
N ASP A 327 37.67 -21.63 -5.64
CA ASP A 327 36.41 -22.36 -5.76
C ASP A 327 35.60 -21.88 -6.98
N TRP A 328 36.01 -22.40 -8.14
CA TRP A 328 35.42 -22.04 -9.43
C TRP A 328 33.98 -22.49 -9.62
N ARG A 329 33.56 -23.57 -8.96
CA ARG A 329 32.18 -24.05 -9.04
C ARG A 329 31.25 -23.06 -8.32
N LYS A 330 31.65 -22.62 -7.12
CA LYS A 330 30.90 -21.63 -6.36
C LYS A 330 30.93 -20.26 -7.04
N ALA A 331 32.07 -19.84 -7.59
CA ALA A 331 32.17 -18.62 -8.38
C ALA A 331 31.20 -18.62 -9.57
N LYS A 332 31.16 -19.71 -10.36
CA LYS A 332 30.21 -19.85 -11.48
C LYS A 332 28.77 -19.73 -11.02
N ARG A 333 28.39 -20.39 -9.92
CA ARG A 333 27.03 -20.32 -9.36
C ARG A 333 26.63 -18.89 -9.01
N TYR A 334 27.51 -18.11 -8.38
CA TYR A 334 27.22 -16.72 -8.03
C TYR A 334 27.13 -15.81 -9.26
N PHE A 335 27.98 -15.98 -10.27
CA PHE A 335 27.81 -15.24 -11.52
C PHE A 335 26.50 -15.60 -12.23
N SER A 336 26.09 -16.88 -12.26
CA SER A 336 24.79 -17.28 -12.80
C SER A 336 23.62 -16.73 -11.99
N GLN A 337 23.80 -16.47 -10.69
CA GLN A 337 22.79 -15.76 -9.90
C GLN A 337 22.69 -14.30 -10.32
N ALA A 338 23.82 -13.62 -10.54
CA ALA A 338 23.85 -12.24 -11.03
C ALA A 338 23.25 -12.12 -12.44
N GLU A 339 23.47 -13.10 -13.32
CA GLU A 339 22.97 -13.16 -14.70
C GLU A 339 21.45 -13.07 -14.80
N LYS A 340 20.71 -13.65 -13.84
CA LYS A 340 19.24 -13.56 -13.80
C LYS A 340 18.74 -12.12 -13.73
N ASP A 341 19.47 -11.28 -13.01
CA ASP A 341 19.13 -9.87 -12.78
C ASP A 341 19.89 -8.93 -13.75
N ALA A 342 21.03 -9.34 -14.30
CA ALA A 342 21.83 -8.51 -15.21
C ALA A 342 22.58 -9.38 -16.25
N PRO A 343 21.86 -9.89 -17.28
CA PRO A 343 22.45 -10.78 -18.28
C PRO A 343 23.51 -10.07 -19.14
N ASP A 344 23.35 -8.77 -19.38
CA ASP A 344 24.24 -7.97 -20.22
C ASP A 344 25.35 -7.25 -19.43
N ASP A 345 25.46 -7.47 -18.11
CA ASP A 345 26.55 -6.89 -17.31
C ASP A 345 27.88 -7.54 -17.70
N GLY A 346 28.79 -6.75 -18.27
CA GLY A 346 30.08 -7.24 -18.76
C GLY A 346 30.93 -7.97 -17.72
N ARG A 347 30.77 -7.65 -16.42
CA ARG A 347 31.45 -8.36 -15.32
C ARG A 347 30.88 -9.77 -15.14
N VAL A 348 29.57 -9.91 -15.27
CA VAL A 348 28.86 -11.19 -15.17
C VAL A 348 29.21 -12.07 -16.37
N VAL A 349 29.09 -11.54 -17.59
CA VAL A 349 29.43 -12.24 -18.85
C VAL A 349 30.88 -12.74 -18.83
N SER A 350 31.82 -11.85 -18.48
CA SER A 350 33.24 -12.21 -18.41
C SER A 350 33.53 -13.21 -17.29
N GLY A 351 32.87 -13.07 -16.14
CA GLY A 351 32.97 -14.00 -15.01
C GLY A 351 32.49 -15.41 -15.34
N LEU A 352 31.34 -15.53 -16.02
CA LEU A 352 30.82 -16.82 -16.49
C LEU A 352 31.74 -17.48 -17.52
N LYS A 353 32.24 -16.71 -18.49
CA LYS A 353 33.19 -17.20 -19.48
C LYS A 353 34.46 -17.73 -18.81
N ARG A 354 35.05 -16.96 -17.90
CA ARG A 354 36.28 -17.35 -17.18
C ARG A 354 36.08 -18.58 -16.31
N THR A 355 35.03 -18.58 -15.47
CA THR A 355 34.75 -19.73 -14.60
C THR A 355 34.41 -20.99 -15.40
N GLY A 356 33.70 -20.84 -16.52
CA GLY A 356 33.44 -21.91 -17.48
C GLY A 356 34.72 -22.50 -18.08
N GLU A 357 35.62 -21.66 -18.57
CA GLU A 357 36.90 -22.08 -19.17
C GLU A 357 37.77 -22.81 -18.14
N ILE A 358 37.92 -22.27 -16.93
CA ILE A 358 38.75 -22.90 -15.89
C ILE A 358 38.17 -24.24 -15.46
N LEU A 359 36.86 -24.35 -15.27
CA LEU A 359 36.23 -25.63 -14.93
C LEU A 359 36.37 -26.66 -16.05
N PHE A 360 36.25 -26.23 -17.31
CA PHE A 360 36.48 -27.07 -18.47
C PHE A 360 37.92 -27.60 -18.48
N LEU A 361 38.91 -26.71 -18.33
CA LEU A 361 40.33 -27.08 -18.35
C LEU A 361 40.69 -28.03 -17.20
N LYS A 362 40.27 -27.73 -15.97
CA LYS A 362 40.50 -28.61 -14.80
C LYS A 362 39.90 -30.00 -15.02
N LYS A 363 38.68 -30.09 -15.55
CA LYS A 363 38.02 -31.37 -15.84
C LYS A 363 38.80 -32.18 -16.88
N ASN A 364 39.23 -31.55 -17.97
CA ASN A 364 39.91 -32.24 -19.06
C ASN A 364 41.34 -32.65 -18.69
N LEU A 365 42.10 -31.79 -17.99
CA LEU A 365 43.45 -32.12 -17.52
C LEU A 365 43.45 -33.25 -16.48
N ALA A 366 42.46 -33.28 -15.57
CA ALA A 366 42.35 -34.33 -14.55
C ALA A 366 42.27 -35.75 -15.14
N GLN A 367 41.70 -35.93 -16.33
CA GLN A 367 41.61 -37.24 -16.98
C GLN A 367 42.97 -37.83 -17.34
N TYR A 368 43.95 -36.99 -17.65
CA TYR A 368 45.32 -37.42 -17.99
C TYR A 368 46.19 -37.65 -16.77
N ALA A 369 45.84 -37.08 -15.62
CA ALA A 369 46.43 -37.45 -14.34
C ALA A 369 45.97 -38.84 -13.90
N ALA A 370 44.73 -39.23 -14.23
CA ALA A 370 44.14 -40.52 -13.87
C ALA A 370 44.67 -41.69 -14.73
N ASP A 371 44.94 -41.46 -16.02
CA ASP A 371 45.57 -42.45 -16.90
C ASP A 371 46.72 -41.81 -17.72
N PRO A 372 47.91 -41.66 -17.10
CA PRO A 372 49.02 -40.96 -17.73
C PRO A 372 49.53 -41.64 -19.01
N TYR A 373 49.49 -42.97 -19.10
CA TYR A 373 50.09 -43.70 -20.22
C TYR A 373 49.43 -43.41 -21.58
N ARG A 374 48.22 -42.83 -21.59
CA ARG A 374 47.57 -42.31 -22.82
C ARG A 374 48.40 -41.22 -23.52
N LEU A 375 49.25 -40.51 -22.77
CA LEU A 375 50.13 -39.45 -23.27
C LEU A 375 51.27 -39.98 -24.18
N ASN A 376 51.40 -41.30 -24.35
CA ASN A 376 52.32 -41.89 -25.33
C ASN A 376 51.82 -41.74 -26.78
N SER A 377 50.50 -41.56 -26.99
CA SER A 377 49.94 -41.31 -28.32
C SER A 377 50.20 -39.88 -28.77
N ASN A 378 50.83 -39.69 -29.94
CA ASN A 378 51.13 -38.37 -30.52
C ASN A 378 49.87 -37.49 -30.67
N ASN A 379 48.75 -38.07 -31.12
CA ASN A 379 47.49 -37.34 -31.32
C ASN A 379 46.89 -36.87 -29.99
N ILE A 380 46.96 -37.70 -28.95
CA ILE A 380 46.51 -37.32 -27.61
C ILE A 380 47.41 -36.23 -27.05
N ARG A 381 48.74 -36.39 -27.17
CA ARG A 381 49.71 -35.41 -26.70
C ARG A 381 49.49 -34.02 -27.29
N SER A 382 49.35 -33.91 -28.61
CA SER A 382 49.10 -32.61 -29.27
C SER A 382 47.82 -31.92 -28.77
N ARG A 383 46.75 -32.69 -28.49
CA ARG A 383 45.53 -32.16 -27.88
C ARG A 383 45.75 -31.67 -26.45
N VAL A 384 46.54 -32.41 -25.66
CA VAL A 384 46.87 -32.01 -24.28
C VAL A 384 47.78 -30.79 -24.25
N GLU A 385 48.76 -30.66 -25.14
CA GLU A 385 49.58 -29.46 -25.31
C GLU A 385 48.72 -28.23 -25.63
N THR A 386 47.69 -28.39 -26.46
CA THR A 386 46.70 -27.33 -26.72
C THR A 386 45.91 -26.95 -25.46
N LEU A 387 45.51 -27.93 -24.64
CA LEU A 387 44.84 -27.67 -23.35
C LEU A 387 45.78 -26.97 -22.36
N LEU A 388 47.05 -27.34 -22.32
CA LEU A 388 48.06 -26.70 -21.47
C LEU A 388 48.31 -25.25 -21.88
N SER A 389 48.38 -24.97 -23.19
CA SER A 389 48.48 -23.59 -23.71
C SER A 389 47.30 -22.73 -23.25
N ARG A 390 46.06 -23.23 -23.38
CA ARG A 390 44.85 -22.58 -22.87
C ARG A 390 44.87 -22.40 -21.36
N ALA A 391 45.32 -23.41 -20.61
CA ALA A 391 45.45 -23.34 -19.16
C ALA A 391 46.45 -22.30 -18.70
N ASN A 392 47.59 -22.19 -19.38
CA ASN A 392 48.60 -21.18 -19.09
C ASN A 392 48.03 -19.76 -19.25
N ALA A 393 47.25 -19.51 -20.30
CA ALA A 393 46.62 -18.22 -20.57
C ALA A 393 45.64 -17.75 -19.47
N VAL A 394 45.12 -18.65 -18.63
CA VAL A 394 44.21 -18.31 -17.51
C VAL A 394 44.77 -18.71 -16.15
N SER A 395 46.03 -19.17 -16.10
CA SER A 395 46.67 -19.71 -14.90
C SER A 395 46.93 -18.65 -13.83
N GLU A 396 47.01 -17.37 -14.21
CA GLU A 396 47.12 -16.25 -13.26
C GLU A 396 45.94 -16.18 -12.30
N TYR A 397 44.75 -16.61 -12.75
CA TYR A 397 43.53 -16.54 -11.97
C TYR A 397 43.33 -17.75 -11.04
N SER A 398 43.90 -18.91 -11.36
CA SER A 398 43.68 -20.15 -10.62
C SER A 398 44.96 -20.88 -10.26
N PHE A 399 45.25 -20.91 -8.96
CA PHE A 399 46.40 -21.62 -8.42
C PHE A 399 46.33 -23.13 -8.67
N SER A 400 45.20 -23.79 -8.39
CA SER A 400 45.11 -25.24 -8.61
C SER A 400 45.04 -25.64 -10.08
N LEU A 401 44.54 -24.79 -10.98
CA LEU A 401 44.68 -25.06 -12.42
C LEU A 401 46.14 -24.99 -12.86
N ARG A 402 46.90 -24.00 -12.38
CA ARG A 402 48.34 -23.90 -12.65
C ARG A 402 49.07 -25.17 -12.18
N GLN A 403 48.84 -25.59 -10.94
CA GLN A 403 49.43 -26.81 -10.38
C GLN A 403 49.06 -28.06 -11.19
N GLN A 404 47.80 -28.18 -11.64
CA GLN A 404 47.38 -29.27 -12.51
C GLN A 404 48.09 -29.23 -13.86
N ALA A 405 48.21 -28.06 -14.48
CA ALA A 405 48.90 -27.89 -15.76
C ALA A 405 50.38 -28.28 -15.64
N GLU A 406 51.08 -27.81 -14.60
CA GLU A 406 52.48 -28.16 -14.31
C GLU A 406 52.65 -29.68 -14.13
N LYS A 407 51.76 -30.33 -13.36
CA LYS A 407 51.79 -31.78 -13.17
C LYS A 407 51.59 -32.55 -14.47
N ILE A 408 50.67 -32.12 -15.33
CA ILE A 408 50.44 -32.77 -16.63
C ILE A 408 51.62 -32.53 -17.58
N ALA A 409 52.21 -31.33 -17.57
CA ALA A 409 53.41 -31.04 -18.37
C ALA A 409 54.58 -31.95 -17.98
N ASP A 410 54.82 -32.16 -16.67
CA ASP A 410 55.84 -33.10 -16.18
C ASP A 410 55.54 -34.56 -16.61
N LEU A 411 54.29 -35.00 -16.52
CA LEU A 411 53.89 -36.34 -16.99
C LEU A 411 54.12 -36.54 -18.49
N ILE A 412 53.88 -35.52 -19.32
CA ILE A 412 54.17 -35.58 -20.76
C ILE A 412 55.66 -35.86 -20.98
N VAL A 413 56.55 -35.18 -20.26
CA VAL A 413 58.00 -35.38 -20.34
C VAL A 413 58.38 -36.79 -19.89
N LYS A 414 57.92 -37.21 -18.70
CA LYS A 414 58.25 -38.53 -18.13
C LYS A 414 57.82 -39.68 -19.03
N ILE A 415 56.62 -39.63 -19.59
CA ILE A 415 56.05 -40.73 -20.39
C ILE A 415 56.63 -40.77 -21.80
N ASN A 416 57.13 -39.64 -22.31
CA ASN A 416 57.72 -39.60 -23.64
C ASN A 416 59.25 -39.76 -23.63
N THR A 417 59.87 -39.84 -22.46
CA THR A 417 61.31 -40.09 -22.31
C THR A 417 61.58 -41.59 -22.20
N LYS A 418 62.46 -42.14 -23.04
CA LYS A 418 62.80 -43.56 -23.00
C LYS A 418 63.54 -43.91 -21.70
N VAL A 419 62.98 -44.83 -20.92
CA VAL A 419 63.58 -45.37 -19.69
C VAL A 419 64.33 -46.67 -19.97
N PRO A 420 65.38 -46.98 -19.19
CA PRO A 420 66.05 -48.27 -19.29
C PRO A 420 65.16 -49.40 -18.77
N VAL A 421 65.16 -50.54 -19.46
CA VAL A 421 64.53 -51.80 -19.03
C VAL A 421 65.53 -52.93 -19.16
N TYR A 422 65.73 -53.70 -18.08
CA TYR A 422 66.60 -54.87 -18.10
C TYR A 422 65.79 -56.12 -18.46
N VAL A 423 66.10 -56.73 -19.59
CA VAL A 423 65.50 -58.01 -20.02
C VAL A 423 66.44 -59.13 -19.65
N ILE A 424 65.96 -60.10 -18.88
CA ILE A 424 66.71 -61.25 -18.38
C ILE A 424 66.12 -62.52 -19.03
N SER A 425 66.98 -63.39 -19.56
CA SER A 425 66.60 -64.64 -20.23
C SER A 425 67.70 -65.70 -20.01
N ASP A 426 67.58 -66.88 -20.63
CA ASP A 426 68.37 -68.09 -20.39
C ASP A 426 69.45 -68.36 -21.46
N ASN A 427 69.78 -67.36 -22.30
CA ASN A 427 70.62 -67.53 -23.51
C ASN A 427 70.08 -68.57 -24.52
N LYS A 428 68.84 -69.06 -24.39
CA LYS A 428 68.22 -70.00 -25.34
C LYS A 428 66.91 -69.45 -25.92
N THR A 429 66.18 -68.68 -25.13
CA THR A 429 64.93 -68.03 -25.52
C THR A 429 65.23 -66.74 -26.29
N TYR A 430 64.75 -66.66 -27.53
CA TYR A 430 64.79 -65.42 -28.31
C TYR A 430 63.68 -64.47 -27.84
N VAL A 431 64.05 -63.28 -27.38
CA VAL A 431 63.10 -62.30 -26.83
C VAL A 431 62.84 -61.16 -27.81
N GLN A 432 61.58 -60.77 -27.95
CA GLN A 432 61.16 -59.54 -28.64
C GLN A 432 60.13 -58.75 -27.85
N VAL A 433 60.03 -57.45 -28.12
CA VAL A 433 58.98 -56.58 -27.57
C VAL A 433 58.02 -56.25 -28.70
N ARG A 434 56.78 -56.75 -28.62
CA ARG A 434 55.78 -56.57 -29.68
C ARG A 434 55.55 -55.09 -29.97
N GLY A 435 55.58 -54.71 -31.25
CA GLY A 435 55.39 -53.33 -31.70
C GLY A 435 56.56 -52.38 -31.42
N VAL A 436 57.69 -52.86 -30.88
CA VAL A 436 58.87 -52.03 -30.60
C VAL A 436 60.10 -52.55 -31.32
N GLY A 437 60.42 -53.84 -31.20
CA GLY A 437 61.60 -54.42 -31.84
C GLY A 437 62.15 -55.67 -31.14
N LYS A 438 63.27 -56.14 -31.67
CA LYS A 438 63.92 -57.40 -31.28
C LYS A 438 64.93 -57.17 -30.14
N VAL A 439 64.87 -57.99 -29.08
CA VAL A 439 65.88 -57.98 -28.00
C VAL A 439 66.99 -58.97 -28.34
N GLY A 440 66.64 -60.15 -28.86
CA GLY A 440 67.56 -61.23 -29.21
C GLY A 440 67.68 -62.29 -28.12
N THR A 441 68.63 -63.21 -28.30
CA THR A 441 68.97 -64.26 -27.33
C THR A 441 70.04 -63.72 -26.37
N VAL A 442 69.68 -63.56 -25.09
CA VAL A 442 70.50 -62.84 -24.10
C VAL A 442 70.37 -63.47 -22.72
N SER A 443 71.37 -63.32 -21.86
CA SER A 443 71.25 -63.59 -20.43
C SER A 443 70.71 -62.36 -19.71
N ARG A 444 71.25 -61.19 -20.06
CA ARG A 444 70.81 -59.87 -19.60
C ARG A 444 71.07 -58.82 -20.67
N LYS A 445 70.07 -58.02 -21.03
CA LYS A 445 70.23 -56.90 -21.95
C LYS A 445 69.46 -55.68 -21.48
N LYS A 446 70.11 -54.52 -21.52
CA LYS A 446 69.48 -53.22 -21.27
C LYS A 446 68.90 -52.68 -22.57
N ILE A 447 67.59 -52.49 -22.61
CA ILE A 447 66.89 -51.82 -23.71
C ILE A 447 66.37 -50.46 -23.23
N ARG A 448 66.01 -49.57 -24.17
CA ARG A 448 65.41 -48.27 -23.85
C ARG A 448 64.09 -48.10 -24.57
N ILE A 449 63.00 -48.08 -23.81
CA ILE A 449 61.63 -47.94 -24.32
C ILE A 449 60.89 -46.88 -23.52
N LYS A 450 59.85 -46.28 -24.09
CA LYS A 450 59.01 -45.32 -23.36
C LYS A 450 58.22 -46.05 -22.26
N PRO A 451 57.85 -45.40 -21.15
CA PRO A 451 56.86 -45.93 -20.24
C PRO A 451 55.53 -46.26 -20.94
N GLY A 452 54.89 -47.35 -20.57
CA GLY A 452 53.70 -47.84 -21.27
C GLY A 452 53.42 -49.32 -21.07
N ARG A 453 52.33 -49.78 -21.68
CA ARG A 453 51.93 -51.19 -21.66
C ARG A 453 52.56 -51.93 -22.83
N TYR A 454 53.29 -53.00 -22.55
CA TYR A 454 54.02 -53.80 -23.53
C TYR A 454 53.75 -55.28 -23.35
N THR A 455 53.93 -56.03 -24.44
CA THR A 455 53.95 -57.49 -24.42
C THR A 455 55.33 -57.94 -24.86
N PHE A 456 56.07 -58.55 -23.93
CA PHE A 456 57.31 -59.25 -24.23
C PHE A 456 56.98 -60.67 -24.66
N GLU A 457 57.62 -61.12 -25.73
CA GLU A 457 57.41 -62.44 -26.32
C GLU A 457 58.74 -63.19 -26.35
N GLY A 458 58.76 -64.34 -25.68
CA GLY A 458 59.83 -65.33 -25.80
C GLY A 458 59.46 -66.39 -26.82
N MET A 459 60.41 -66.77 -27.66
CA MET A 459 60.28 -67.83 -28.66
C MET A 459 61.49 -68.77 -28.55
N ARG A 460 61.24 -70.08 -28.55
CA ARG A 460 62.28 -71.11 -28.55
C ARG A 460 61.77 -72.35 -29.27
N ASP A 461 62.56 -72.88 -30.21
CA ASP A 461 62.17 -74.07 -30.97
C ASP A 461 61.91 -75.26 -30.05
N GLY A 462 60.80 -75.97 -30.30
CA GLY A 462 60.32 -77.06 -29.44
C GLY A 462 59.64 -76.60 -28.15
N PHE A 463 59.39 -75.31 -27.94
CA PHE A 463 58.70 -74.75 -26.76
C PHE A 463 57.58 -73.78 -27.15
N ARG A 464 56.55 -73.69 -26.32
CA ARG A 464 55.47 -72.72 -26.49
C ARG A 464 55.97 -71.31 -26.24
N SER A 465 55.48 -70.36 -27.04
CA SER A 465 55.83 -68.94 -26.90
C SER A 465 55.29 -68.37 -25.58
N LYS A 466 56.12 -67.59 -24.88
CA LYS A 466 55.73 -66.96 -23.61
C LYS A 466 55.42 -65.49 -23.81
N LEU A 467 54.19 -65.08 -23.50
CA LEU A 467 53.74 -63.69 -23.58
C LEU A 467 53.64 -63.08 -22.19
N ILE A 468 54.46 -62.07 -21.91
CA ILE A 468 54.44 -61.35 -20.63
C ILE A 468 53.96 -59.93 -20.86
N LYS A 469 52.75 -59.64 -20.40
CA LYS A 469 52.17 -58.29 -20.41
C LYS A 469 52.68 -57.52 -19.20
N VAL A 470 53.34 -56.39 -19.42
CA VAL A 470 53.85 -55.53 -18.35
C VAL A 470 53.55 -54.07 -18.62
N THR A 471 53.49 -53.30 -17.54
CA THR A 471 53.50 -51.84 -17.61
C THR A 471 54.87 -51.35 -17.19
N VAL A 472 55.61 -50.78 -18.13
CA VAL A 472 56.88 -50.12 -17.85
C VAL A 472 56.57 -48.79 -17.14
N PRO A 473 56.99 -48.63 -15.87
CA PRO A 473 56.66 -47.45 -15.06
C PRO A 473 57.35 -46.19 -15.59
N TYR A 474 56.73 -45.03 -15.38
CA TYR A 474 57.31 -43.71 -15.71
C TYR A 474 58.06 -43.07 -14.53
N ASP A 475 57.94 -43.65 -13.35
CA ASP A 475 58.43 -43.16 -12.06
C ASP A 475 59.52 -44.06 -11.44
N ARG A 476 59.97 -45.10 -12.17
CA ARG A 476 61.07 -45.99 -11.74
C ARG A 476 62.13 -46.13 -12.81
N THR A 477 63.38 -46.29 -12.37
CA THR A 477 64.57 -46.30 -13.23
C THR A 477 65.26 -47.67 -13.30
N ASP A 478 64.79 -48.66 -12.54
CA ASP A 478 65.39 -49.97 -12.31
C ASP A 478 64.49 -51.14 -12.77
N PHE A 479 63.54 -50.88 -13.67
CA PHE A 479 62.59 -51.91 -14.11
C PHE A 479 63.30 -53.07 -14.83
N SER A 480 63.02 -54.30 -14.39
CA SER A 480 63.53 -55.52 -14.99
C SER A 480 62.41 -56.54 -15.22
N ILE A 481 62.60 -57.40 -16.23
CA ILE A 481 61.64 -58.44 -16.61
C ILE A 481 62.40 -59.71 -17.03
N GLN A 482 61.90 -60.86 -16.58
CA GLN A 482 62.42 -62.16 -16.97
C GLN A 482 61.51 -62.81 -18.01
N VAL A 483 62.07 -63.27 -19.14
CA VAL A 483 61.33 -63.90 -20.25
C VAL A 483 62.03 -65.18 -20.65
N ILE A 484 61.48 -66.35 -20.30
CA ILE A 484 62.06 -67.67 -20.57
C ILE A 484 60.96 -68.63 -21.03
N CYS A 485 61.14 -69.28 -22.18
CA CYS A 485 60.26 -70.36 -22.64
C CYS A 485 60.56 -71.64 -21.86
N ASP A 486 59.60 -72.09 -21.03
CA ASP A 486 59.76 -73.21 -20.10
C ASP A 486 58.81 -74.39 -20.39
N GLU A 487 57.84 -74.25 -21.31
CA GLU A 487 56.86 -75.29 -21.64
C GLU A 487 57.14 -75.92 -23.02
N PRO A 488 57.55 -77.20 -23.11
CA PRO A 488 57.82 -77.86 -24.40
C PRO A 488 56.55 -78.12 -25.20
N ILE A 489 56.65 -78.07 -26.53
CA ILE A 489 55.58 -78.49 -27.46
C ILE A 489 55.62 -80.02 -27.51
N ARG A 490 54.51 -80.66 -27.10
CA ARG A 490 54.33 -82.11 -27.23
C ARG A 490 53.79 -82.47 -28.60
#